data_AF-A0A7C4RNU3-F1
#
_entry.id   AF-A0A7C4RNU3-F1
#
_cell.length_a   1.000
_cell.length_b   1.000
_cell.length_c   1.000
_cell.angle_alpha   90.00
_cell.angle_beta   90.00
_cell.angle_gamma   90.00
#
_symmetry.space_group_name_H-M   'P 1'
#
loop_
_entity.id
_entity.type
_entity.pdbx_description
1 polymer ?
#
loop_
_entity_poly.entity_id
_entity_poly.type
_entity_poly.pdbx_seq_one_letter_code
_entity_poly.pdbx_strand_id
1 'polypeptide(L)'
;MLTSCGMPDKVPGYHEIPSAGEGMTMIERIRFRVLLALWWGVAVLVIPVYGFPEIQTESIQEETHIGYSVKQGDTLWDIAKRFYDSPLRWPDVWGINPQISNPHRIYPGERIWLYQEKTASIVSPPEEQEAPLQSLQGPVNEETPKAMPSVVVFRGIDRVGFLRDTPQEPIGRILMQQSDRALSRKLWSAGDLLYMKASEDSLVIGQKLLVYHLKGPYLVDIDGKRQRLYQHYINGIVSTVREEQNHIWLVRVEKTYAPISPDHLLMPYTDRSETIQLTETPEGIAGRILFSQDHNEIFSAGFLAFIDKGEMDGIAVGQRLALVQEDLPENTGIIVPYGECLVLAVERTTASVWITRSDRSITDSALFRSPKDLSVAYSLAPSGRQP
;
A
#
# COMPACT_ATOMS: atom_id res chain seq x y z
N MET A 1 22.15 46.25 60.71
CA MET A 1 22.82 47.53 60.43
C MET A 1 23.88 47.26 59.38
N LEU A 2 23.73 47.91 58.23
CA LEU A 2 24.57 47.76 57.04
C LEU A 2 25.93 48.44 57.28
N THR A 3 27.01 47.82 56.82
CA THR A 3 28.29 48.51 56.65
C THR A 3 29.00 48.03 55.40
N SER A 4 29.50 49.02 54.67
CA SER A 4 30.64 49.02 53.75
C SER A 4 30.38 48.81 52.26
N CYS A 5 30.60 49.93 51.56
CA CYS A 5 30.77 50.12 50.12
C CYS A 5 31.95 49.35 49.51
N GLY A 6 31.91 49.21 48.19
CA GLY A 6 33.05 48.94 47.31
C GLY A 6 32.64 48.85 45.84
N MET A 7 32.62 49.98 45.13
CA MET A 7 32.71 50.07 43.66
C MET A 7 34.10 49.54 43.20
N PRO A 8 34.28 49.01 41.96
CA PRO A 8 34.38 49.90 40.79
C PRO A 8 33.94 49.34 39.42
N ASP A 9 33.64 50.32 38.54
CA ASP A 9 33.97 50.45 37.12
C ASP A 9 33.54 49.44 36.02
N LYS A 10 32.83 50.06 35.06
CA LYS A 10 32.90 49.89 33.60
C LYS A 10 32.39 48.58 32.97
N VAL A 11 31.26 48.70 32.27
CA VAL A 11 30.92 47.85 31.12
C VAL A 11 30.57 48.78 29.93
N PRO A 12 31.15 48.57 28.73
CA PRO A 12 31.07 49.49 27.59
C PRO A 12 29.71 49.44 26.86
N GLY A 13 29.46 50.53 26.12
CA GLY A 13 28.20 50.84 25.46
C GLY A 13 27.74 49.84 24.40
N TYR A 14 26.42 49.70 24.32
CA TYR A 14 25.71 49.08 23.22
C TYR A 14 25.77 50.02 22.00
N HIS A 15 26.40 49.55 20.92
CA HIS A 15 26.25 50.15 19.60
C HIS A 15 24.88 49.77 19.04
N GLU A 16 24.00 50.76 18.90
CA GLU A 16 22.79 50.65 18.09
C GLU A 16 23.16 50.49 16.61
N ILE A 17 22.57 49.50 15.95
CA ILE A 17 22.68 49.26 14.50
C ILE A 17 21.69 50.22 13.82
N PRO A 18 22.11 51.12 12.92
CA PRO A 18 21.18 52.05 12.30
C PRO A 18 20.32 51.37 11.24
N SER A 19 19.02 51.61 11.36
CA SER A 19 17.97 51.28 10.38
C SER A 19 18.25 51.94 9.03
N ALA A 20 18.22 51.16 7.95
CA ALA A 20 18.39 51.64 6.59
C ALA A 20 17.22 52.55 6.17
N GLY A 21 17.37 53.86 6.35
CA GLY A 21 16.36 54.82 5.91
C GLY A 21 16.48 56.25 6.42
N GLU A 22 17.46 56.54 7.29
CA GLU A 22 17.69 57.88 7.83
C GLU A 22 18.79 58.61 7.05
N GLY A 23 18.38 59.40 6.07
CA GLY A 23 19.31 60.22 5.28
C GLY A 23 18.77 60.68 3.93
N MET A 24 17.65 60.14 3.45
CA MET A 24 17.07 60.56 2.17
C MET A 24 16.12 61.74 2.31
N THR A 25 16.35 62.77 1.52
CA THR A 25 15.52 63.97 1.44
C THR A 25 14.16 63.66 0.83
N MET A 26 13.14 64.48 1.13
CA MET A 26 11.74 64.27 0.68
C MET A 26 11.60 64.13 -0.85
N ILE A 27 12.52 64.74 -1.61
CA ILE A 27 12.58 64.69 -3.08
C ILE A 27 13.13 63.33 -3.58
N GLU A 28 14.04 62.71 -2.85
CA GLU A 28 14.61 61.39 -3.20
C GLU A 28 13.60 60.27 -2.96
N ARG A 29 12.76 60.37 -1.91
CA ARG A 29 11.66 59.42 -1.67
C ARG A 29 10.59 59.46 -2.76
N ILE A 30 10.30 60.63 -3.32
CA ILE A 30 9.36 60.80 -4.43
C ILE A 30 9.96 60.30 -5.74
N ARG A 31 11.24 60.60 -6.02
CA ARG A 31 11.97 60.06 -7.17
C ARG A 31 12.07 58.54 -7.13
N PHE A 32 12.32 57.94 -5.97
CA PHE A 32 12.40 56.48 -5.81
C PHE A 32 11.04 55.80 -6.04
N ARG A 33 9.94 56.39 -5.56
CA ARG A 33 8.58 55.85 -5.81
C ARG A 33 8.11 56.00 -7.25
N VAL A 34 8.49 57.10 -7.93
CA VAL A 34 8.17 57.32 -9.35
C VAL A 34 9.04 56.44 -10.27
N LEU A 35 10.31 56.23 -9.94
CA LEU A 35 11.20 55.31 -10.67
C LEU A 35 10.78 53.84 -10.49
N LEU A 36 10.29 53.43 -9.32
CA LEU A 36 9.79 52.08 -9.07
C LEU A 36 8.48 51.79 -9.85
N ALA A 37 7.60 52.78 -9.99
CA ALA A 37 6.37 52.67 -10.79
C ALA A 37 6.62 52.65 -12.30
N LEU A 38 7.63 53.40 -12.78
CA LEU A 38 8.09 53.36 -14.18
C LEU A 38 8.82 52.04 -14.52
N TRP A 39 9.47 51.40 -13.55
CA TRP A 39 10.11 50.09 -13.74
C TRP A 39 9.10 48.93 -13.85
N TRP A 40 7.94 49.02 -13.19
CA TRP A 40 6.83 48.07 -13.39
C TRP A 40 6.06 48.32 -14.68
N GLY A 41 5.99 49.56 -15.17
CA GLY A 41 5.28 49.90 -16.41
C GLY A 41 5.98 49.46 -17.70
N VAL A 42 7.31 49.31 -17.69
CA VAL A 42 8.08 48.88 -18.88
C VAL A 42 8.32 47.36 -18.93
N ALA A 43 8.27 46.67 -17.78
CA ALA A 43 8.43 45.21 -17.72
C ALA A 43 7.21 44.42 -18.23
N VAL A 44 6.06 45.08 -18.44
CA VAL A 44 4.83 44.44 -18.95
C VAL A 44 4.75 44.46 -20.50
N LEU A 45 5.60 45.23 -21.19
CA LEU A 45 5.46 45.46 -22.64
C LEU A 45 6.50 44.74 -23.53
N VAL A 46 7.36 43.90 -22.96
CA VAL A 46 8.31 43.07 -23.73
C VAL A 46 8.35 41.67 -23.12
N ILE A 47 7.27 40.90 -23.31
CA ILE A 47 7.35 39.45 -23.26
C ILE A 47 7.80 39.01 -24.67
N PRO A 48 9.05 38.60 -24.87
CA PRO A 48 9.42 37.96 -26.12
C PRO A 48 8.61 36.67 -26.23
N VAL A 49 7.89 36.54 -27.34
CA VAL A 49 7.23 35.31 -27.81
C VAL A 49 8.33 34.28 -28.06
N TYR A 50 8.85 33.70 -26.98
CA TYR A 50 9.54 32.42 -27.05
C TYR A 50 8.44 31.37 -27.16
N GLY A 51 8.45 30.69 -28.31
CA GLY A 51 7.51 29.62 -28.60
C GLY A 51 7.35 28.70 -27.41
N PHE A 52 6.11 28.52 -26.98
CA PHE A 52 5.75 27.42 -26.10
C PHE A 52 6.27 26.14 -26.77
N PRO A 53 7.08 25.31 -26.10
CA PRO A 53 7.31 23.98 -26.58
C PRO A 53 5.93 23.33 -26.71
N GLU A 54 5.67 22.81 -27.90
CA GLU A 54 4.48 22.03 -28.22
C GLU A 54 4.34 20.96 -27.14
N ILE A 55 3.38 21.17 -26.22
CA ILE A 55 2.97 20.16 -25.27
C ILE A 55 2.47 19.04 -26.15
N GLN A 56 3.27 17.98 -26.27
CA GLN A 56 2.82 16.72 -26.80
C GLN A 56 1.62 16.37 -25.93
N THR A 57 0.43 16.50 -26.52
CA THR A 57 -0.81 16.10 -25.89
C THR A 57 -0.71 14.59 -25.83
N GLU A 58 -0.16 14.10 -24.72
CA GLU A 58 -0.29 12.72 -24.32
C GLU A 58 -1.78 12.44 -24.34
N SER A 59 -2.18 11.55 -25.24
CA SER A 59 -3.57 11.25 -25.54
C SER A 59 -4.30 10.93 -24.24
N ILE A 60 -5.13 11.87 -23.77
CA ILE A 60 -6.14 11.58 -22.76
C ILE A 60 -6.98 10.48 -23.38
N GLN A 61 -6.84 9.25 -22.88
CA GLN A 61 -7.84 8.24 -23.14
C GLN A 61 -9.13 8.79 -22.57
N GLU A 62 -10.04 9.22 -23.45
CA GLU A 62 -11.41 9.54 -23.05
C GLU A 62 -12.02 8.24 -22.50
N GLU A 63 -11.92 8.06 -21.18
CA GLU A 63 -12.69 7.06 -20.45
C GLU A 63 -14.14 7.53 -20.48
N THR A 64 -14.85 7.20 -21.56
CA THR A 64 -16.27 7.52 -21.70
C THR A 64 -17.07 6.65 -20.73
N HIS A 65 -17.50 7.26 -19.63
CA HIS A 65 -18.37 6.62 -18.64
C HIS A 65 -19.83 6.71 -19.10
N ILE A 66 -20.56 5.59 -19.03
CA ILE A 66 -22.00 5.50 -19.34
C ILE A 66 -22.77 5.46 -18.02
N GLY A 67 -23.78 6.31 -17.88
CA GLY A 67 -24.71 6.26 -16.74
C GLY A 67 -25.83 5.25 -16.97
N TYR A 68 -25.98 4.28 -16.07
CA TYR A 68 -27.06 3.29 -16.05
C TYR A 68 -27.99 3.53 -14.85
N SER A 69 -29.30 3.43 -15.06
CA SER A 69 -30.29 3.48 -13.98
C SER A 69 -30.70 2.05 -13.60
N VAL A 70 -30.42 1.69 -12.35
CA VAL A 70 -30.71 0.37 -11.75
C VAL A 70 -32.21 0.09 -11.81
N LYS A 71 -32.59 -1.11 -12.27
CA LYS A 71 -33.98 -1.57 -12.31
C LYS A 71 -34.29 -2.50 -11.14
N GLN A 72 -35.58 -2.72 -10.87
CA GLN A 72 -36.01 -3.66 -9.83
C GLN A 72 -35.54 -5.08 -10.14
N GLY A 73 -34.72 -5.63 -9.24
CA GLY A 73 -34.12 -6.97 -9.38
C GLY A 73 -32.69 -6.99 -9.94
N ASP A 74 -32.13 -5.84 -10.34
CA ASP A 74 -30.74 -5.78 -10.78
C ASP A 74 -29.77 -5.98 -9.60
N THR A 75 -28.70 -6.72 -9.83
CA THR A 75 -27.52 -6.79 -8.96
C THR A 75 -26.29 -6.26 -9.69
N LEU A 76 -25.24 -5.85 -8.97
CA LEU A 76 -23.97 -5.48 -9.61
C LEU A 76 -23.39 -6.63 -10.45
N TRP A 77 -23.68 -7.87 -10.07
CA TRP A 77 -23.34 -9.09 -10.80
C TRP A 77 -24.05 -9.18 -12.16
N ASP A 78 -25.37 -8.94 -12.19
CA ASP A 78 -26.15 -8.99 -13.42
C ASP A 78 -25.82 -7.80 -14.34
N ILE A 79 -25.56 -6.64 -13.76
CA ILE A 79 -25.10 -5.46 -14.49
C ILE A 79 -23.71 -5.74 -15.09
N ALA A 80 -22.78 -6.32 -14.33
CA ALA A 80 -21.46 -6.66 -14.84
C ALA A 80 -21.52 -7.69 -15.98
N LYS A 81 -22.34 -8.73 -15.81
CA LYS A 81 -22.63 -9.72 -16.86
C LYS A 81 -23.19 -9.05 -18.12
N ARG A 82 -24.10 -8.09 -17.97
CA ARG A 82 -24.77 -7.42 -19.10
C ARG A 82 -23.86 -6.48 -19.87
N PHE A 83 -22.98 -5.74 -19.18
CA PHE A 83 -22.17 -4.69 -19.80
C PHE A 83 -20.75 -5.12 -20.15
N TYR A 84 -20.21 -6.17 -19.52
CA TYR A 84 -18.83 -6.62 -19.71
C TYR A 84 -18.72 -8.11 -20.04
N ASP A 85 -19.84 -8.77 -20.34
CA ASP A 85 -19.96 -10.21 -20.64
C ASP A 85 -19.30 -11.13 -19.59
N SER A 86 -19.04 -10.59 -18.39
CA SER A 86 -18.36 -11.29 -17.32
C SER A 86 -18.94 -10.82 -15.99
N PRO A 87 -19.70 -11.69 -15.29
CA PRO A 87 -20.25 -11.34 -13.99
C PRO A 87 -19.17 -11.06 -12.94
N LEU A 88 -17.96 -11.62 -13.11
CA LEU A 88 -16.84 -11.46 -12.19
C LEU A 88 -16.29 -10.02 -12.12
N ARG A 89 -16.71 -9.15 -13.05
CA ARG A 89 -16.30 -7.74 -13.12
C ARG A 89 -17.17 -6.81 -12.30
N TRP A 90 -18.11 -7.34 -11.53
CA TRP A 90 -18.91 -6.55 -10.58
C TRP A 90 -18.07 -5.76 -9.54
N PRO A 91 -16.83 -6.14 -9.17
CA PRO A 91 -15.97 -5.27 -8.35
C PRO A 91 -15.47 -4.03 -9.10
N ASP A 92 -15.34 -4.09 -10.43
CA ASP A 92 -14.85 -2.98 -11.27
C ASP A 92 -15.93 -1.88 -11.37
N VAL A 93 -17.10 -2.21 -11.94
CA VAL A 93 -18.36 -2.22 -11.16
C VAL A 93 -18.48 -1.23 -9.99
N TRP A 94 -18.23 -1.80 -8.83
CA TRP A 94 -18.32 -1.13 -7.55
C TRP A 94 -17.23 -0.08 -7.35
N GLY A 95 -16.01 -0.32 -7.82
CA GLY A 95 -14.85 0.55 -7.65
C GLY A 95 -15.02 1.94 -8.29
N ILE A 96 -15.73 2.03 -9.41
CA ILE A 96 -16.05 3.31 -10.08
C ILE A 96 -17.28 4.03 -9.48
N ASN A 97 -18.00 3.38 -8.56
CA ASN A 97 -19.22 3.89 -7.94
C ASN A 97 -19.07 4.06 -6.42
N PRO A 98 -18.26 5.02 -5.95
CA PRO A 98 -18.01 5.22 -4.51
C PRO A 98 -19.27 5.62 -3.73
N GLN A 99 -20.35 6.03 -4.40
CA GLN A 99 -21.65 6.28 -3.79
C GLN A 99 -22.30 5.00 -3.23
N ILE A 100 -21.91 3.82 -3.73
CA ILE A 100 -22.43 2.52 -3.27
C ILE A 100 -21.58 2.08 -2.08
N SER A 101 -22.00 2.40 -0.85
CA SER A 101 -21.23 2.00 0.35
C SER A 101 -21.25 0.49 0.61
N ASN A 102 -22.27 -0.21 0.11
CA ASN A 102 -22.39 -1.67 0.23
C ASN A 102 -22.73 -2.26 -1.15
N PRO A 103 -21.87 -3.11 -1.73
CA PRO A 103 -22.06 -3.64 -3.08
C PRO A 103 -23.30 -4.53 -3.24
N HIS A 104 -23.85 -5.04 -2.13
CA HIS A 104 -25.08 -5.83 -2.12
C HIS A 104 -26.36 -4.98 -1.99
N ARG A 105 -26.24 -3.64 -1.88
CA ARG A 105 -27.37 -2.72 -1.70
C ARG A 105 -27.39 -1.67 -2.79
N ILE A 106 -27.98 -2.03 -3.93
CA ILE A 106 -28.34 -1.08 -4.99
C ILE A 106 -29.87 -1.00 -5.09
N TYR A 107 -30.41 0.20 -5.29
CA TYR A 107 -31.86 0.43 -5.29
C TYR A 107 -32.41 0.76 -6.68
N PRO A 108 -33.65 0.36 -7.00
CA PRO A 108 -34.28 0.75 -8.26
C PRO A 108 -34.35 2.27 -8.40
N GLY A 109 -33.90 2.80 -9.54
CA GLY A 109 -33.81 4.24 -9.82
C GLY A 109 -32.46 4.88 -9.50
N GLU A 110 -31.55 4.16 -8.83
CA GLU A 110 -30.20 4.62 -8.55
C GLU A 110 -29.37 4.70 -9.83
N ARG A 111 -28.59 5.78 -10.00
CA ARG A 111 -27.69 5.96 -11.16
C ARG A 111 -26.29 5.47 -10.81
N ILE A 112 -25.78 4.58 -11.64
CA ILE A 112 -24.42 4.04 -11.54
C ILE A 112 -23.64 4.33 -12.82
N TRP A 113 -22.34 4.51 -12.69
CA TRP A 113 -21.40 4.71 -13.78
C TRP A 113 -20.80 3.38 -14.22
N LEU A 114 -20.61 3.21 -15.52
CA LEU A 114 -19.99 2.05 -16.16
C LEU A 114 -18.91 2.55 -17.11
N TYR A 115 -17.74 1.92 -17.20
CA TYR A 115 -16.75 2.27 -18.21
C TYR A 115 -17.06 1.54 -19.52
N GLN A 116 -16.85 2.19 -20.65
CA GLN A 116 -17.03 1.57 -21.96
C GLN A 116 -15.72 0.90 -22.39
N GLU A 117 -15.65 -0.43 -22.39
CA GLU A 117 -14.67 -1.11 -23.22
C GLU A 117 -15.11 -0.98 -24.67
N LYS A 118 -14.26 -0.41 -25.53
CA LYS A 118 -14.43 -0.49 -26.98
C LYS A 118 -14.24 -1.94 -27.42
N THR A 119 -15.25 -2.78 -27.16
CA THR A 119 -15.37 -4.07 -27.84
C THR A 119 -15.90 -3.77 -29.22
N ALA A 120 -15.04 -3.90 -30.23
CA ALA A 120 -15.46 -3.99 -31.62
C ALA A 120 -16.47 -5.14 -31.73
N SER A 121 -17.75 -4.78 -31.68
CA SER A 121 -18.86 -5.65 -32.09
C SER A 121 -18.68 -5.91 -33.57
N ILE A 122 -18.24 -7.11 -33.94
CA ILE A 122 -18.51 -7.62 -35.28
C ILE A 122 -19.88 -8.28 -35.22
N VAL A 123 -20.85 -7.50 -35.67
CA VAL A 123 -22.16 -7.90 -36.15
C VAL A 123 -21.99 -9.04 -37.18
N SER A 124 -22.62 -10.20 -36.96
CA SER A 124 -23.07 -11.08 -38.06
C SER A 124 -24.28 -10.42 -38.73
N PRO A 125 -24.60 -10.53 -40.06
CA PRO A 125 -24.55 -11.70 -40.98
C PRO A 125 -24.28 -11.30 -42.49
N PRO A 126 -24.57 -12.08 -43.58
CA PRO A 126 -24.92 -13.50 -43.77
C PRO A 126 -24.03 -14.30 -44.77
N GLU A 127 -24.11 -15.63 -44.63
CA GLU A 127 -23.99 -16.74 -45.62
C GLU A 127 -23.67 -16.41 -47.09
N GLU A 128 -22.52 -16.90 -47.61
CA GLU A 128 -22.39 -17.37 -49.02
C GLU A 128 -21.16 -18.29 -49.26
N GLN A 129 -21.47 -19.56 -49.61
CA GLN A 129 -20.80 -20.54 -50.48
C GLN A 129 -19.43 -21.20 -50.16
N GLU A 130 -19.50 -22.54 -50.14
CA GLU A 130 -18.42 -23.54 -50.06
C GLU A 130 -17.47 -23.55 -51.27
N ALA A 131 -16.17 -23.75 -51.01
CA ALA A 131 -15.22 -24.41 -51.93
C ALA A 131 -13.97 -24.91 -51.14
N PRO A 132 -13.30 -25.99 -51.59
CA PRO A 132 -12.89 -27.09 -50.71
C PRO A 132 -11.54 -26.96 -50.02
N LEU A 133 -11.46 -27.63 -48.86
CA LEU A 133 -10.25 -27.97 -48.08
C LEU A 133 -9.06 -28.35 -48.98
N GLN A 134 -8.07 -27.47 -49.07
CA GLN A 134 -6.70 -27.86 -49.38
C GLN A 134 -5.91 -27.96 -48.09
N SER A 135 -5.59 -29.21 -47.77
CA SER A 135 -4.66 -29.64 -46.74
C SER A 135 -3.30 -28.95 -46.93
N LEU A 136 -3.02 -27.94 -46.12
CA LEU A 136 -1.67 -27.52 -45.80
C LEU A 136 -1.34 -28.06 -44.41
N GLN A 137 -0.83 -29.29 -44.40
CA GLN A 137 0.00 -29.77 -43.30
C GLN A 137 1.28 -28.93 -43.29
N GLY A 138 1.19 -27.74 -42.70
CA GLY A 138 2.35 -27.07 -42.14
C GLY A 138 2.64 -27.68 -40.77
N PRO A 139 3.90 -27.70 -40.31
CA PRO A 139 4.18 -28.08 -38.93
C PRO A 139 3.39 -27.14 -38.04
N VAL A 140 2.46 -27.70 -37.26
CA VAL A 140 1.89 -27.02 -36.10
C VAL A 140 3.07 -26.88 -35.14
N ASN A 141 3.79 -25.76 -35.24
CA ASN A 141 4.47 -25.25 -34.07
C ASN A 141 3.33 -24.99 -33.07
N GLU A 142 3.15 -25.91 -32.13
CA GLU A 142 2.54 -25.59 -30.85
C GLU A 142 3.46 -24.54 -30.20
N GLU A 143 3.39 -23.30 -30.67
CA GLU A 143 3.56 -22.18 -29.77
C GLU A 143 2.36 -22.26 -28.84
N THR A 144 2.53 -23.08 -27.81
CA THR A 144 1.71 -23.04 -26.59
C THR A 144 1.50 -21.57 -26.30
N PRO A 145 0.25 -21.08 -26.15
CA PRO A 145 0.01 -19.71 -25.74
C PRO A 145 0.88 -19.48 -24.51
N LYS A 146 1.92 -18.64 -24.65
CA LYS A 146 2.88 -18.36 -23.59
C LYS A 146 2.02 -17.94 -22.41
N ALA A 147 1.93 -18.82 -21.40
CA ALA A 147 0.98 -18.67 -20.32
C ALA A 147 1.12 -17.24 -19.80
N MET A 148 0.05 -16.44 -19.92
CA MET A 148 0.07 -15.08 -19.39
C MET A 148 0.47 -15.21 -17.93
N PRO A 149 1.49 -14.46 -17.46
CA PRO A 149 1.88 -14.55 -16.07
C PRO A 149 0.68 -14.18 -15.21
N SER A 150 0.21 -15.13 -14.42
CA SER A 150 -0.91 -14.91 -13.50
C SER A 150 -0.41 -13.94 -12.43
N VAL A 151 -0.76 -12.65 -12.58
CA VAL A 151 -0.34 -11.58 -11.67
C VAL A 151 -1.48 -11.18 -10.75
N VAL A 152 -1.12 -10.76 -9.53
CA VAL A 152 -2.04 -10.13 -8.58
C VAL A 152 -1.51 -8.75 -8.23
N VAL A 153 -2.36 -7.73 -8.30
CA VAL A 153 -2.02 -6.38 -7.85
C VAL A 153 -2.47 -6.19 -6.41
N PHE A 154 -1.53 -5.94 -5.51
CA PHE A 154 -1.79 -5.61 -4.11
C PHE A 154 -1.34 -4.18 -3.81
N ARG A 155 -2.30 -3.24 -3.85
CA ARG A 155 -2.03 -1.83 -3.57
C ARG A 155 -1.82 -1.63 -2.07
N GLY A 156 -0.64 -1.15 -1.70
CA GLY A 156 -0.22 -0.99 -0.29
C GLY A 156 0.65 -2.12 0.25
N ILE A 157 1.46 -2.74 -0.61
CA ILE A 157 2.50 -3.71 -0.23
C ILE A 157 3.45 -3.15 0.85
N ASP A 158 3.71 -1.85 0.83
CA ASP A 158 4.51 -1.11 1.81
C ASP A 158 3.92 -1.18 3.24
N ARG A 159 2.62 -1.43 3.41
CA ARG A 159 1.96 -1.49 4.73
C ARG A 159 2.11 -2.86 5.40
N VAL A 160 2.55 -3.86 4.65
CA VAL A 160 2.64 -5.25 5.11
C VAL A 160 3.81 -5.36 6.06
N GLY A 161 3.49 -5.55 7.35
CA GLY A 161 4.45 -5.83 8.40
C GLY A 161 5.01 -7.24 8.30
N PHE A 162 5.88 -7.60 9.23
CA PHE A 162 6.54 -8.90 9.27
C PHE A 162 6.89 -9.29 10.71
N LEU A 163 7.23 -10.57 10.93
CA LEU A 163 7.65 -11.10 12.22
C LEU A 163 9.10 -11.59 12.16
N ARG A 164 9.92 -11.25 13.15
CA ARG A 164 11.29 -11.76 13.30
C ARG A 164 11.54 -12.29 14.70
N ASP A 165 12.42 -13.28 14.80
CA ASP A 165 12.97 -13.76 16.07
C ASP A 165 13.94 -12.75 16.71
N THR A 166 14.66 -12.01 15.87
CA THR A 166 15.56 -10.92 16.24
C THR A 166 15.04 -9.60 15.66
N PRO A 167 14.72 -8.60 16.51
CA PRO A 167 14.30 -7.29 16.03
C PRO A 167 15.31 -6.65 15.09
N GLN A 168 14.82 -6.08 13.98
CA GLN A 168 15.59 -5.14 13.16
C GLN A 168 16.24 -4.05 14.02
N GLU A 169 17.55 -3.88 13.88
CA GLU A 169 18.27 -2.77 14.50
C GLU A 169 17.77 -1.44 13.92
N PRO A 170 17.33 -0.49 14.77
CA PRO A 170 16.74 0.75 14.32
C PRO A 170 17.82 1.78 13.97
N ILE A 171 17.69 2.38 12.79
CA ILE A 171 18.55 3.49 12.35
C ILE A 171 18.16 4.82 13.02
N GLY A 172 17.04 4.86 13.74
CA GLY A 172 16.60 6.04 14.47
C GLY A 172 15.25 5.85 15.16
N ARG A 173 14.79 6.92 15.81
CA ARG A 173 13.49 6.99 16.49
C ARG A 173 12.81 8.34 16.25
N ILE A 174 11.48 8.35 16.14
CA ILE A 174 10.69 9.58 16.04
C ILE A 174 10.64 10.27 17.41
N LEU A 175 10.83 11.59 17.43
CA LEU A 175 10.78 12.41 18.65
C LEU A 175 9.45 13.14 18.77
N MET A 176 9.15 14.04 17.84
CA MET A 176 8.00 14.94 17.90
C MET A 176 7.75 15.63 16.56
N GLN A 177 6.60 16.28 16.39
CA GLN A 177 6.29 17.12 15.22
C GLN A 177 7.04 18.47 15.26
N GLN A 178 7.35 19.04 14.10
CA GLN A 178 8.09 20.30 13.97
C GLN A 178 7.29 21.55 14.43
N SER A 179 5.99 21.45 14.71
CA SER A 179 5.15 22.63 15.02
C SER A 179 4.25 22.46 16.25
N ASP A 180 4.58 23.32 17.22
CA ASP A 180 3.86 23.92 18.36
C ASP A 180 3.45 23.12 19.60
N ARG A 181 3.94 23.63 20.74
CA ARG A 181 3.76 23.20 22.14
C ARG A 181 2.31 23.34 22.65
N ALA A 182 1.35 23.77 21.83
CA ALA A 182 0.09 24.32 22.34
C ALA A 182 -1.22 23.71 21.82
N LEU A 183 -1.25 22.85 20.79
CA LEU A 183 -2.54 22.36 20.25
C LEU A 183 -2.54 20.84 19.96
N SER A 184 -3.06 20.12 20.96
CA SER A 184 -3.95 18.96 20.82
C SER A 184 -3.60 17.90 19.77
N ARG A 185 -3.03 16.78 20.22
CA ARG A 185 -3.43 15.40 19.87
C ARG A 185 -3.93 15.20 18.41
N LYS A 186 -3.14 15.68 17.43
CA LYS A 186 -3.49 15.60 16.02
C LYS A 186 -2.65 14.51 15.38
N LEU A 187 -3.34 13.51 14.84
CA LEU A 187 -2.76 12.40 14.09
C LEU A 187 -1.81 12.96 13.02
N TRP A 188 -0.55 12.52 13.01
CA TRP A 188 0.42 12.95 12.00
C TRP A 188 0.08 12.35 10.64
N SER A 189 0.00 13.21 9.64
CA SER A 189 -0.51 12.93 8.30
C SER A 189 0.55 13.19 7.23
N ALA A 190 0.30 12.73 6.01
CA ALA A 190 1.20 12.98 4.89
C ALA A 190 1.44 14.49 4.71
N GLY A 191 2.71 14.86 4.53
CA GLY A 191 3.18 16.24 4.45
C GLY A 191 3.69 16.81 5.78
N ASP A 192 3.35 16.22 6.92
CA ASP A 192 3.83 16.71 8.22
C ASP A 192 5.34 16.54 8.36
N LEU A 193 5.98 17.49 9.03
CA LEU A 193 7.40 17.47 9.34
C LEU A 193 7.61 16.99 10.78
N LEU A 194 8.46 15.98 10.96
CA LEU A 194 8.77 15.36 12.25
C LEU A 194 10.26 15.46 12.52
N TYR A 195 10.63 15.60 13.79
CA TYR A 195 11.98 15.38 14.25
C TYR A 195 12.19 13.90 14.57
N MET A 196 13.30 13.35 14.10
CA MET A 196 13.79 12.04 14.50
C MET A 196 15.20 12.17 15.08
N LYS A 197 15.59 11.22 15.93
CA LYS A 197 16.99 11.05 16.34
C LYS A 197 17.55 9.82 15.63
N ALA A 198 18.56 10.03 14.80
CA ALA A 198 19.28 8.96 14.13
C ALA A 198 20.23 8.25 15.12
N SER A 199 20.45 6.96 14.88
CA SER A 199 21.44 6.13 15.57
C SER A 199 22.80 6.16 14.86
N GLU A 200 22.84 6.62 13.61
CA GLU A 200 24.01 6.67 12.73
C GLU A 200 24.10 8.00 11.99
N ASP A 201 25.31 8.37 11.55
CA ASP A 201 25.62 9.57 10.78
C ASP A 201 25.48 9.42 9.25
N SER A 202 25.11 8.22 8.80
CA SER A 202 25.19 7.81 7.39
C SER A 202 23.97 8.24 6.53
N LEU A 203 23.03 8.98 7.11
CA LEU A 203 21.79 9.34 6.42
C LEU A 203 22.01 10.38 5.33
N VAL A 204 21.33 10.20 4.21
CA VAL A 204 21.40 11.11 3.06
C VAL A 204 20.09 11.89 2.97
N ILE A 205 20.13 13.16 2.56
CA ILE A 205 18.92 13.96 2.30
C ILE A 205 18.10 13.34 1.17
N GLY A 206 16.78 13.25 1.35
CA GLY A 206 15.84 12.64 0.42
C GLY A 206 15.70 11.12 0.54
N GLN A 207 16.48 10.49 1.42
CA GLN A 207 16.40 9.06 1.68
C GLN A 207 15.04 8.70 2.29
N LYS A 208 14.36 7.71 1.70
CA LYS A 208 13.13 7.14 2.25
C LYS A 208 13.45 6.15 3.38
N LEU A 209 12.69 6.25 4.46
CA LEU A 209 12.78 5.39 5.63
C LEU A 209 11.39 4.86 5.99
N LEU A 210 11.32 3.64 6.51
CA LEU A 210 10.09 3.07 7.07
C LEU A 210 9.99 3.42 8.55
N VAL A 211 8.80 3.87 8.95
CA VAL A 211 8.46 4.07 10.35
C VAL A 211 7.64 2.88 10.82
N TYR A 212 8.06 2.25 11.90
CA TYR A 212 7.40 1.07 12.45
C TYR A 212 7.32 1.10 13.97
N HIS A 213 6.30 0.44 14.50
CA HIS A 213 6.16 0.12 15.92
C HIS A 213 6.54 -1.35 16.12
N LEU A 214 7.58 -1.58 16.94
CA LEU A 214 7.97 -2.91 17.34
C LEU A 214 7.03 -3.42 18.43
N LYS A 215 6.18 -4.40 18.11
CA LYS A 215 5.28 -5.05 19.07
C LYS A 215 5.80 -6.43 19.49
N GLY A 216 5.40 -6.89 20.67
CA GLY A 216 5.83 -8.16 21.26
C GLY A 216 6.84 -7.98 22.39
N PRO A 217 7.61 -9.04 22.75
CA PRO A 217 7.66 -10.33 22.08
C PRO A 217 6.37 -11.14 22.25
N TYR A 218 5.98 -11.83 21.18
CA TYR A 218 4.92 -12.84 21.18
C TYR A 218 5.55 -14.22 21.39
N LEU A 219 5.01 -14.99 22.32
CA LEU A 219 5.42 -16.39 22.53
C LEU A 219 4.53 -17.29 21.68
N VAL A 220 5.10 -17.86 20.64
CA VAL A 220 4.40 -18.76 19.71
C VAL A 220 5.03 -20.15 19.74
N ASP A 221 4.23 -21.16 19.46
CA ASP A 221 4.71 -22.52 19.24
C ASP A 221 4.84 -22.74 17.74
N ILE A 222 6.08 -22.97 17.27
CA ILE A 222 6.39 -23.31 15.88
C ILE A 222 7.08 -24.67 15.92
N ASP A 223 6.44 -25.68 15.33
CA ASP A 223 6.92 -27.06 15.27
C ASP A 223 7.29 -27.66 16.64
N GLY A 224 6.48 -27.39 17.69
CA GLY A 224 6.69 -27.90 19.04
C GLY A 224 7.77 -27.14 19.83
N LYS A 225 8.29 -26.04 19.29
CA LYS A 225 9.29 -25.20 19.94
C LYS A 225 8.70 -23.82 20.23
N ARG A 226 8.79 -23.41 21.50
CA ARG A 226 8.44 -22.04 21.89
C ARG A 226 9.47 -21.05 21.38
N GLN A 227 9.03 -20.13 20.53
CA GLN A 227 9.85 -19.07 19.96
C GLN A 227 9.32 -17.69 20.38
N ARG A 228 10.23 -16.72 20.48
CA ARG A 228 9.89 -15.30 20.70
C ARG A 228 9.92 -14.61 19.35
N LEU A 229 8.80 -14.01 18.94
CA LEU A 229 8.71 -13.22 17.72
C LEU A 229 8.35 -11.77 18.03
N TYR A 230 8.91 -10.86 17.26
CA TYR A 230 8.66 -9.44 17.33
C TYR A 230 8.00 -9.00 16.04
N GLN A 231 6.91 -8.24 16.16
CA GLN A 231 6.18 -7.72 15.01
C GLN A 231 6.68 -6.34 14.64
N HIS A 232 7.10 -6.18 13.39
CA HIS A 232 7.42 -4.91 12.78
C HIS A 232 6.16 -4.34 12.14
N TYR A 233 5.34 -3.65 12.94
CA TYR A 233 4.09 -3.08 12.48
C TYR A 233 4.36 -1.76 11.75
N ILE A 234 4.10 -1.70 10.44
CA ILE A 234 4.44 -0.52 9.63
C ILE A 234 3.43 0.60 9.82
N ASN A 235 3.89 1.76 10.27
CA ASN A 235 3.05 2.94 10.50
C ASN A 235 3.10 3.92 9.33
N GLY A 236 4.21 4.02 8.62
CA GLY A 236 4.32 4.94 7.49
C GLY A 236 5.68 4.97 6.83
N ILE A 237 5.83 5.88 5.89
CA ILE A 237 7.07 6.17 5.16
C ILE A 237 7.40 7.64 5.38
N VAL A 238 8.66 7.93 5.67
CA VAL A 238 9.18 9.29 5.77
C VAL A 238 10.36 9.49 4.83
N SER A 239 10.59 10.72 4.40
CA SER A 239 11.80 11.12 3.69
C SER A 239 12.64 12.07 4.54
N THR A 240 13.96 11.89 4.54
CA THR A 240 14.88 12.80 5.23
C THR A 240 14.92 14.16 4.51
N VAL A 241 14.84 15.25 5.25
CA VAL A 241 14.83 16.61 4.69
C VAL A 241 16.16 17.31 4.91
N ARG A 242 16.63 17.32 6.16
CA ARG A 242 17.93 17.86 6.55
C ARG A 242 18.32 17.37 7.93
N GLU A 243 19.62 17.37 8.18
CA GLU A 243 20.16 17.21 9.51
C GLU A 243 20.14 18.54 10.26
N GLU A 244 19.84 18.49 11.54
CA GLU A 244 20.00 19.58 12.49
C GLU A 244 21.28 19.33 13.32
N GLN A 245 21.23 19.42 14.65
CA GLN A 245 22.38 19.13 15.53
C GLN A 245 22.18 17.85 16.32
N ASN A 246 23.27 17.19 16.73
CA ASN A 246 23.27 15.99 17.59
C ASN A 246 22.48 14.80 17.02
N HIS A 247 22.66 14.50 15.73
CA HIS A 247 21.96 13.42 15.02
C HIS A 247 20.44 13.59 14.99
N ILE A 248 19.94 14.81 15.19
CA ILE A 248 18.52 15.12 15.03
C ILE A 248 18.30 15.45 13.56
N TRP A 249 17.36 14.76 12.95
CA TRP A 249 16.98 14.96 11.56
C TRP A 249 15.55 15.44 11.48
N LEU A 250 15.32 16.37 10.55
CA LEU A 250 13.99 16.71 10.11
C LEU A 250 13.58 15.76 8.98
N VAL A 251 12.42 15.13 9.14
CA VAL A 251 11.84 14.22 8.14
C VAL A 251 10.44 14.66 7.76
N ARG A 252 10.02 14.34 6.53
CA ARG A 252 8.68 14.58 6.01
C ARG A 252 7.92 13.27 5.94
N VAL A 253 6.68 13.24 6.41
CA VAL A 253 5.79 12.10 6.24
C VAL A 253 5.34 12.01 4.78
N GLU A 254 5.68 10.92 4.12
CA GLU A 254 5.27 10.64 2.73
C GLU A 254 3.95 9.86 2.69
N LYS A 255 3.83 8.82 3.52
CA LYS A 255 2.64 7.99 3.63
C LYS A 255 2.40 7.62 5.09
N THR A 256 1.12 7.54 5.48
CA THR A 256 0.68 7.07 6.80
C THR A 256 -0.28 5.90 6.60
N TYR A 257 0.07 4.74 7.15
CA TYR A 257 -0.77 3.54 7.16
C TYR A 257 -1.46 3.31 8.50
N ALA A 258 -0.83 3.76 9.58
CA ALA A 258 -1.36 3.78 10.93
C ALA A 258 -0.78 4.99 11.69
N PRO A 259 -1.37 5.40 12.82
CA PRO A 259 -0.89 6.57 13.56
C PRO A 259 0.62 6.48 13.84
N ILE A 260 1.36 7.51 13.48
CA ILE A 260 2.77 7.65 13.86
C ILE A 260 2.82 8.37 15.21
N SER A 261 3.61 7.84 16.15
CA SER A 261 3.74 8.38 17.51
C SER A 261 5.22 8.59 17.86
N PRO A 262 5.53 9.37 18.92
CA PRO A 262 6.87 9.40 19.49
C PRO A 262 7.37 7.99 19.81
N ASP A 263 8.69 7.80 19.77
CA ASP A 263 9.40 6.53 20.02
C ASP A 263 9.19 5.42 18.97
N HIS A 264 8.35 5.64 17.94
CA HIS A 264 8.35 4.76 16.78
C HIS A 264 9.73 4.72 16.13
N LEU A 265 10.13 3.53 15.70
CA LEU A 265 11.47 3.25 15.20
C LEU A 265 11.51 3.44 13.69
N LEU A 266 12.72 3.70 13.17
CA LEU A 266 12.98 3.79 11.75
C LEU A 266 13.90 2.67 11.28
N MET A 267 13.69 2.22 10.05
CA MET A 267 14.55 1.29 9.32
C MET A 267 14.67 1.70 7.86
N PRO A 268 15.68 1.19 7.12
CA PRO A 268 15.79 1.46 5.69
C PRO A 268 14.53 1.06 4.91
N TYR A 269 14.12 1.91 3.97
CA TYR A 269 13.05 1.57 3.03
C TYR A 269 13.62 0.72 1.88
N THR A 270 12.92 -0.35 1.53
CA THR A 270 13.18 -1.15 0.33
C THR A 270 11.95 -1.08 -0.55
N ASP A 271 12.11 -0.68 -1.82
CA ASP A 271 11.02 -0.64 -2.79
C ASP A 271 10.44 -2.05 -2.99
N ARG A 272 9.10 -2.15 -2.96
CA ARG A 272 8.38 -3.41 -3.17
C ARG A 272 7.40 -3.25 -4.32
N SER A 273 7.37 -4.23 -5.21
CA SER A 273 6.41 -4.25 -6.33
C SER A 273 4.99 -4.47 -5.80
N GLU A 274 4.05 -3.64 -6.25
CA GLU A 274 2.62 -3.87 -6.04
C GLU A 274 2.08 -5.01 -6.92
N THR A 275 2.80 -5.36 -7.99
CA THR A 275 2.48 -6.49 -8.85
C THR A 275 3.22 -7.72 -8.38
N ILE A 276 2.47 -8.72 -7.96
CA ILE A 276 2.96 -9.98 -7.42
C ILE A 276 2.76 -11.07 -8.47
N GLN A 277 3.86 -11.69 -8.87
CA GLN A 277 3.85 -12.84 -9.76
C GLN A 277 3.39 -14.07 -8.98
N LEU A 278 2.32 -14.72 -9.42
CA LEU A 278 1.89 -15.95 -8.77
C LEU A 278 2.89 -17.06 -9.05
N THR A 279 3.28 -17.75 -7.99
CA THR A 279 4.24 -18.85 -8.04
C THR A 279 3.58 -20.10 -7.47
N GLU A 280 3.99 -21.26 -7.97
CA GLU A 280 3.51 -22.53 -7.42
C GLU A 280 4.04 -22.77 -6.01
N THR A 281 3.17 -23.30 -5.16
CA THR A 281 3.52 -23.75 -3.82
C THR A 281 4.00 -25.21 -3.87
N PRO A 282 5.17 -25.54 -3.29
CA PRO A 282 5.64 -26.91 -3.15
C PRO A 282 4.62 -27.80 -2.40
N GLU A 283 4.66 -29.11 -2.65
CA GLU A 283 3.91 -30.10 -1.86
C GLU A 283 4.48 -30.23 -0.46
N GLY A 284 3.65 -30.68 0.49
CA GLY A 284 4.07 -30.99 1.86
C GLY A 284 4.23 -29.77 2.78
N ILE A 285 3.90 -28.56 2.31
CA ILE A 285 3.86 -27.37 3.16
C ILE A 285 2.56 -27.39 3.96
N ALA A 286 2.66 -27.45 5.29
CA ALA A 286 1.55 -27.33 6.21
C ALA A 286 1.97 -26.50 7.44
N GLY A 287 1.04 -25.72 7.97
CA GLY A 287 1.31 -24.85 9.11
C GLY A 287 0.05 -24.20 9.66
N ARG A 288 0.24 -23.13 10.43
CA ARG A 288 -0.82 -22.37 11.09
C ARG A 288 -0.68 -20.88 10.87
N ILE A 289 -1.82 -20.19 10.80
CA ILE A 289 -1.88 -18.75 10.99
C ILE A 289 -1.59 -18.47 12.46
N LEU A 290 -0.63 -17.60 12.73
CA LEU A 290 -0.27 -17.15 14.07
C LEU A 290 -1.34 -16.19 14.60
N PHE A 291 -1.50 -15.05 13.93
CA PHE A 291 -2.48 -14.01 14.23
C PHE A 291 -2.60 -13.01 13.07
N SER A 292 -3.67 -12.23 13.06
CA SER A 292 -3.85 -11.12 12.12
C SER A 292 -2.92 -9.93 12.46
N GLN A 293 -2.51 -9.14 11.44
CA GLN A 293 -1.61 -8.00 11.64
C GLN A 293 -2.13 -7.00 12.67
N ASP A 294 -3.45 -6.79 12.69
CA ASP A 294 -4.15 -5.86 13.57
C ASP A 294 -4.68 -6.51 14.86
N HIS A 295 -4.33 -7.79 15.11
CA HIS A 295 -4.74 -8.55 16.32
C HIS A 295 -6.26 -8.65 16.50
N ASN A 296 -6.99 -8.80 15.40
CA ASN A 296 -8.41 -9.15 15.41
C ASN A 296 -8.60 -10.59 15.88
N GLU A 297 -9.45 -10.80 16.88
CA GLU A 297 -9.83 -12.14 17.39
C GLU A 297 -10.48 -13.01 16.30
N ILE A 298 -11.23 -12.36 15.40
CA ILE A 298 -11.89 -12.99 14.27
C ILE A 298 -11.65 -12.12 13.02
N PHE A 299 -11.24 -12.75 11.92
CA PHE A 299 -10.97 -12.08 10.65
C PHE A 299 -11.40 -12.93 9.44
N SER A 300 -11.35 -12.35 8.24
CA SER A 300 -11.83 -12.98 7.00
C SER A 300 -11.05 -12.48 5.77
N ALA A 301 -11.59 -12.67 4.57
CA ALA A 301 -11.00 -12.15 3.33
C ALA A 301 -10.74 -10.64 3.42
N GLY A 302 -9.60 -10.19 2.89
CA GLY A 302 -9.15 -8.79 2.96
C GLY A 302 -8.10 -8.52 4.04
N PHE A 303 -7.99 -9.38 5.06
CA PHE A 303 -7.07 -9.16 6.19
C PHE A 303 -5.63 -9.59 5.88
N LEU A 304 -4.69 -8.95 6.56
CA LEU A 304 -3.29 -9.38 6.63
C LEU A 304 -3.09 -10.25 7.87
N ALA A 305 -2.33 -11.33 7.74
CA ALA A 305 -2.00 -12.24 8.82
C ALA A 305 -0.57 -12.77 8.70
N PHE A 306 -0.08 -13.40 9.77
CA PHE A 306 1.24 -14.04 9.79
C PHE A 306 1.10 -15.56 9.88
N ILE A 307 1.99 -16.28 9.21
CA ILE A 307 2.06 -17.74 9.25
C ILE A 307 3.36 -18.23 9.88
N ASP A 308 3.34 -19.43 10.44
CA ASP A 308 4.46 -20.11 11.11
C ASP A 308 5.44 -20.82 10.16
N LYS A 309 5.43 -20.46 8.87
CA LYS A 309 6.35 -20.96 7.84
C LYS A 309 6.99 -19.80 7.10
N GLY A 310 8.28 -19.92 6.82
CA GLY A 310 9.08 -18.89 6.16
C GLY A 310 9.97 -19.44 5.05
N GLU A 311 11.02 -18.69 4.73
CA GLU A 311 11.97 -19.03 3.66
C GLU A 311 12.60 -20.42 3.88
N MET A 312 12.93 -20.77 5.13
CA MET A 312 13.50 -22.08 5.47
C MET A 312 12.56 -23.26 5.19
N ASP A 313 11.25 -23.00 5.08
CA ASP A 313 10.22 -24.00 4.79
C ASP A 313 9.83 -24.04 3.30
N GLY A 314 10.50 -23.26 2.45
CA GLY A 314 10.20 -23.16 1.02
C GLY A 314 9.09 -22.17 0.68
N ILE A 315 8.72 -21.29 1.61
CA ILE A 315 7.77 -20.21 1.35
C ILE A 315 8.43 -19.10 0.52
N ALA A 316 7.72 -18.63 -0.52
CA ALA A 316 8.15 -17.54 -1.39
C ALA A 316 6.99 -16.58 -1.66
N VAL A 317 7.31 -15.30 -1.92
CA VAL A 317 6.32 -14.30 -2.30
C VAL A 317 5.57 -14.74 -3.57
N GLY A 318 4.24 -14.58 -3.57
CA GLY A 318 3.38 -14.97 -4.69
C GLY A 318 2.84 -16.40 -4.63
N GLN A 319 3.27 -17.20 -3.64
CA GLN A 319 2.68 -18.50 -3.39
C GLN A 319 1.28 -18.40 -2.77
N ARG A 320 0.41 -19.34 -3.15
CA ARG A 320 -0.95 -19.48 -2.59
C ARG A 320 -1.01 -20.64 -1.63
N LEU A 321 -1.67 -20.44 -0.50
CA LEU A 321 -1.87 -21.46 0.53
C LEU A 321 -3.37 -21.62 0.76
N ALA A 322 -3.81 -22.86 0.91
CA ALA A 322 -5.21 -23.16 1.18
C ALA A 322 -5.45 -23.18 2.69
N LEU A 323 -6.46 -22.45 3.17
CA LEU A 323 -6.93 -22.54 4.54
C LEU A 323 -7.83 -23.76 4.68
N VAL A 324 -7.56 -24.59 5.68
CA VAL A 324 -8.18 -25.90 5.81
C VAL A 324 -8.70 -26.14 7.22
N GLN A 325 -9.79 -26.88 7.32
CA GLN A 325 -10.27 -27.44 8.57
C GLN A 325 -10.10 -28.94 8.51
N GLU A 326 -9.59 -29.52 9.60
CA GLU A 326 -9.67 -30.96 9.83
C GLU A 326 -11.05 -31.26 10.42
N ASP A 327 -11.91 -31.87 9.62
CA ASP A 327 -13.19 -32.39 10.09
C ASP A 327 -12.94 -33.83 10.55
N LEU A 328 -13.25 -34.10 11.82
CA LEU A 328 -13.09 -35.40 12.46
C LEU A 328 -14.48 -35.98 12.79
N PRO A 329 -15.30 -36.40 11.82
CA PRO A 329 -16.29 -37.43 12.10
C PRO A 329 -15.53 -38.72 12.46
N GLU A 330 -16.00 -39.44 13.48
CA GLU A 330 -15.42 -40.61 14.15
C GLU A 330 -14.63 -41.62 13.26
N ASN A 331 -13.43 -41.23 12.80
CA ASN A 331 -12.40 -41.99 12.03
C ASN A 331 -12.12 -41.60 10.57
N THR A 332 -12.53 -40.44 10.07
CA THR A 332 -12.01 -39.95 8.77
C THR A 332 -11.49 -38.54 8.92
N GLY A 333 -10.16 -38.37 8.94
CA GLY A 333 -9.49 -37.05 8.94
C GLY A 333 -9.65 -36.36 7.59
N ILE A 334 -10.87 -35.90 7.28
CA ILE A 334 -11.18 -35.21 6.04
C ILE A 334 -10.69 -33.77 6.18
N ILE A 335 -9.81 -33.36 5.26
CA ILE A 335 -9.31 -32.00 5.19
C ILE A 335 -10.22 -31.23 4.24
N VAL A 336 -10.95 -30.25 4.77
CA VAL A 336 -11.89 -29.43 3.99
C VAL A 336 -11.32 -28.03 3.82
N PRO A 337 -10.97 -27.61 2.58
CA PRO A 337 -10.55 -26.24 2.33
C PRO A 337 -11.74 -25.28 2.47
N TYR A 338 -11.50 -24.11 3.04
CA TYR A 338 -12.52 -23.08 3.24
C TYR A 338 -12.03 -21.66 2.96
N GLY A 339 -10.79 -21.51 2.51
CA GLY A 339 -10.22 -20.21 2.20
C GLY A 339 -8.88 -20.33 1.51
N GLU A 340 -8.32 -19.20 1.16
CA GLU A 340 -7.03 -19.07 0.49
C GLU A 340 -6.31 -17.83 1.01
N CYS A 341 -4.99 -17.91 1.11
CA CYS A 341 -4.13 -16.76 1.35
C CYS A 341 -2.96 -16.70 0.37
N LEU A 342 -2.51 -15.48 0.09
CA LEU A 342 -1.40 -15.16 -0.80
C LEU A 342 -0.23 -14.63 0.02
N VAL A 343 0.97 -15.18 -0.19
CA VAL A 343 2.20 -14.74 0.48
C VAL A 343 2.67 -13.40 -0.10
N LEU A 344 2.80 -12.39 0.75
CA LEU A 344 3.19 -11.02 0.37
C LEU A 344 4.62 -10.64 0.82
N ALA A 345 5.07 -11.19 1.94
CA ALA A 345 6.41 -10.98 2.50
C ALA A 345 6.88 -12.28 3.15
N VAL A 346 8.18 -12.55 3.10
CA VAL A 346 8.77 -13.76 3.68
C VAL A 346 9.93 -13.36 4.56
N GLU A 347 9.95 -13.92 5.76
CA GLU A 347 11.05 -13.87 6.70
C GLU A 347 11.61 -15.29 6.88
N ARG A 348 12.72 -15.41 7.62
CA ARG A 348 13.45 -16.67 7.74
C ARG A 348 12.57 -17.84 8.23
N THR A 349 11.69 -17.59 9.21
CA THR A 349 10.85 -18.61 9.88
C THR A 349 9.36 -18.32 9.83
N THR A 350 8.96 -17.17 9.27
CA THR A 350 7.55 -16.77 9.18
C THR A 350 7.30 -16.05 7.86
N ALA A 351 6.03 -15.83 7.53
CA ALA A 351 5.66 -15.04 6.37
C ALA A 351 4.39 -14.23 6.63
N SER A 352 4.23 -13.14 5.88
CA SER A 352 3.05 -12.28 5.92
C SER A 352 2.17 -12.61 4.73
N VAL A 353 0.90 -12.90 5.00
CA VAL A 353 -0.07 -13.34 4.01
C VAL A 353 -1.27 -12.39 3.95
N TRP A 354 -1.86 -12.28 2.77
CA TRP A 354 -3.16 -11.66 2.58
C TRP A 354 -4.22 -12.73 2.37
N ILE A 355 -5.29 -12.69 3.17
CA ILE A 355 -6.42 -13.61 3.01
C ILE A 355 -7.21 -13.18 1.77
N THR A 356 -7.07 -13.93 0.67
CA THR A 356 -7.72 -13.62 -0.61
C THR A 356 -9.16 -14.07 -0.64
N ARG A 357 -9.47 -15.19 0.02
CA ARG A 357 -10.81 -15.77 0.10
C ARG A 357 -11.03 -16.46 1.44
N SER A 358 -12.23 -16.35 1.98
CA SER A 358 -12.66 -17.15 3.12
C SER A 358 -14.16 -17.34 3.09
N ASP A 359 -14.60 -18.59 3.18
CA ASP A 359 -16.02 -18.98 3.18
C ASP A 359 -16.61 -18.92 4.62
N ARG A 360 -15.77 -18.66 5.63
CA ARG A 360 -16.13 -18.50 7.04
C ARG A 360 -15.16 -17.58 7.80
N SER A 361 -15.44 -17.32 9.07
CA SER A 361 -14.53 -16.65 9.98
C SER A 361 -13.24 -17.46 10.21
N ILE A 362 -12.10 -16.78 10.20
CA ILE A 362 -10.78 -17.30 10.54
C ILE A 362 -10.44 -16.81 11.95
N THR A 363 -9.80 -17.67 12.73
CA THR A 363 -9.22 -17.35 14.04
C THR A 363 -7.72 -17.59 14.00
N ASP A 364 -7.06 -17.16 15.07
CA ASP A 364 -5.69 -17.58 15.34
C ASP A 364 -5.59 -19.11 15.36
N SER A 365 -4.41 -19.64 15.02
CA SER A 365 -4.13 -21.08 14.87
C SER A 365 -4.87 -21.80 13.75
N ALA A 366 -5.57 -21.10 12.85
CA ALA A 366 -6.17 -21.69 11.66
C ALA A 366 -5.12 -22.42 10.82
N LEU A 367 -5.44 -23.64 10.37
CA LEU A 367 -4.52 -24.47 9.60
C LEU A 367 -4.46 -24.02 8.14
N PHE A 368 -3.27 -24.10 7.53
CA PHE A 368 -3.10 -23.98 6.10
C PHE A 368 -2.27 -25.12 5.54
N ARG A 369 -2.44 -25.41 4.25
CA ARG A 369 -1.67 -26.40 3.51
C ARG A 369 -1.38 -25.95 2.08
N SER A 370 -0.43 -26.64 1.44
CA SER A 370 -0.22 -26.53 0.00
C SER A 370 -1.49 -26.93 -0.74
N PRO A 371 -1.97 -26.14 -1.72
CA PRO A 371 -3.12 -26.51 -2.55
C PRO A 371 -2.92 -27.84 -3.29
N LYS A 372 -1.66 -28.22 -3.60
CA LYS A 372 -1.35 -29.49 -4.27
C LYS A 372 -1.71 -30.70 -3.39
N ASP A 373 -1.46 -30.61 -2.08
CA ASP A 373 -1.77 -31.71 -1.13
C ASP A 373 -3.28 -32.02 -1.06
N LEU A 374 -4.12 -31.01 -1.36
CA LEU A 374 -5.57 -31.17 -1.38
C LEU A 374 -6.05 -31.91 -2.63
N SER A 375 -5.43 -31.66 -3.78
CA SER A 375 -5.78 -32.34 -5.03
C SER A 375 -5.55 -33.84 -4.96
N VAL A 376 -4.52 -34.27 -4.22
CA VAL A 376 -4.21 -35.69 -3.98
C VAL A 376 -5.23 -36.34 -3.03
N ALA A 377 -5.65 -35.64 -1.97
CA ALA A 377 -6.62 -36.16 -1.00
C ALA A 377 -7.99 -36.47 -1.63
N TYR A 378 -8.45 -35.67 -2.59
CA TYR A 378 -9.69 -35.93 -3.34
C TYR A 378 -9.57 -37.11 -4.32
N SER A 379 -8.37 -37.39 -4.84
CA SER A 379 -8.13 -38.51 -5.76
C SER A 379 -8.09 -39.88 -5.07
N LEU A 380 -7.87 -39.90 -3.75
CA LEU A 380 -7.83 -41.11 -2.92
C LEU A 380 -9.15 -41.37 -2.16
N ALA A 381 -10.10 -40.44 -2.22
CA ALA A 381 -11.44 -40.66 -1.66
C ALA A 381 -12.17 -41.72 -2.52
N PRO A 382 -12.74 -42.78 -1.92
CA PRO A 382 -13.44 -43.80 -2.69
C PRO A 382 -14.57 -43.14 -3.49
N SER A 383 -14.54 -43.33 -4.81
CA SER A 383 -15.51 -42.85 -5.77
C SER A 383 -16.90 -43.38 -5.42
N GLY A 384 -17.64 -42.64 -4.59
CA GLY A 384 -18.84 -43.23 -4.00
C GLY A 384 -19.67 -42.26 -3.18
N ARG A 385 -19.81 -41.02 -3.64
CA ARG A 385 -21.01 -40.17 -3.48
C ARG A 385 -20.70 -38.77 -3.99
N GLN A 386 -21.22 -38.47 -5.18
CA GLN A 386 -21.55 -37.10 -5.58
C GLN A 386 -22.97 -36.79 -5.08
N PRO A 387 -23.28 -35.50 -4.81
CA PRO A 387 -24.53 -35.07 -4.17
C PRO A 387 -25.80 -35.42 -4.95
#